data_AF-A0A090S3L5-F1
#
_entry.id   AF-A0A090S3L5-F1
#
_cell.length_a   1.000
_cell.length_b   1.000
_cell.length_c   1.000
_cell.angle_alpha   90.00
_cell.angle_beta   90.00
_cell.angle_gamma   90.00
#
_symmetry.space_group_name_H-M   'P 1'
#
loop_
_entity.id
_entity.type
_entity.pdbx_description
1 polymer ?
#
loop_
_entity_poly.entity_id
_entity_poly.type
_entity_poly.pdbx_seq_one_letter_code
_entity_poly.pdbx_strand_id
1 'polypeptide(L)'
;MYDTASTISVGGTKECSLLAAVTESLVDRSNTIVEAWRINPWSELDTKAWHAEYLAMLSNQLDYSMKKLSRPLAKIGSPRPYFSESWRSNSSLSNLKENIIAMQSLYLAQGEGLDDILRAEGEAALADNIVHQFEDTLETWPEESSLFEMLQTKEGYRTALAQFNKLEQLKYLINEEASIKLGVVIGFNATDGD
;
A
#
# COMPACT_ATOMS: atom_id res chain seq x y z
N MET A 1 10.45 22.72 1.74
CA MET A 1 11.52 21.86 1.19
C MET A 1 11.36 21.61 -0.30
N TYR A 2 10.21 21.11 -0.79
CA TYR A 2 10.06 20.73 -2.21
C TYR A 2 9.12 21.62 -3.04
N ASP A 3 8.38 22.51 -2.40
CA ASP A 3 7.43 23.42 -3.06
C ASP A 3 8.03 24.83 -3.11
N THR A 4 8.31 25.33 -4.32
CA THR A 4 8.90 26.65 -4.56
C THR A 4 7.93 27.80 -4.24
N ALA A 5 6.63 27.53 -4.20
CA ALA A 5 5.63 28.51 -3.75
C ALA A 5 5.52 28.58 -2.22
N SER A 6 6.15 27.65 -1.49
CA SER A 6 6.12 27.61 -0.04
C SER A 6 7.21 28.50 0.60
N THR A 7 6.81 29.33 1.55
CA THR A 7 7.73 30.14 2.37
C THR A 7 8.63 29.30 3.30
N ILE A 8 8.29 28.02 3.53
CA ILE A 8 9.15 27.07 4.28
C ILE A 8 10.52 26.92 3.62
N SER A 9 10.61 27.06 2.30
CA SER A 9 11.87 26.98 1.56
C SER A 9 12.83 28.15 1.84
N VAL A 10 12.30 29.29 2.29
CA VAL A 10 13.07 30.51 2.60
C VAL A 10 13.77 30.39 3.96
N GLY A 11 13.24 29.57 4.88
CA GLY A 11 13.89 29.18 6.13
C GLY A 11 14.03 30.30 7.16
N GLY A 12 12.98 30.53 7.95
CA GLY A 12 12.99 31.40 9.12
C GLY A 12 12.99 30.63 10.45
N THR A 13 13.18 31.35 11.56
CA THR A 13 13.24 30.73 12.90
C THR A 13 11.98 29.91 13.23
N LYS A 14 10.80 30.38 12.81
CA LYS A 14 9.53 29.68 13.07
C LYS A 14 9.41 28.42 12.22
N GLU A 15 9.77 28.51 10.94
CA GLU A 15 9.73 27.39 9.99
C GLU A 15 10.72 26.29 10.40
N CYS A 16 11.94 26.65 10.81
CA CYS A 16 12.93 25.71 11.34
C CYS A 16 12.49 25.08 12.65
N SER A 17 11.90 25.85 13.56
CA SER A 17 11.38 25.31 14.84
C SER A 17 10.23 24.34 14.61
N LEU A 18 9.32 24.66 13.67
CA LEU A 18 8.24 23.77 13.27
C LEU A 18 8.78 22.47 12.65
N LEU A 19 9.75 22.57 11.75
CA LEU A 19 10.36 21.40 11.13
C LEU A 19 11.00 20.49 12.19
N ALA A 20 11.76 21.06 13.13
CA ALA A 20 12.36 20.31 14.22
C ALA A 20 11.31 19.57 15.06
N ALA A 21 10.23 20.26 15.47
CA ALA A 21 9.16 19.66 16.26
C ALA A 21 8.43 18.53 15.52
N VAL A 22 8.19 18.69 14.21
CA VAL A 22 7.58 17.65 13.38
C VAL A 22 8.52 16.44 13.28
N THR A 23 9.81 16.65 13.03
CA THR A 23 10.79 15.56 12.95
C THR A 23 10.95 14.84 14.28
N GLU A 24 10.98 15.55 15.40
CA GLU A 24 11.01 14.96 16.74
C GLU A 24 9.78 14.08 17.00
N SER A 25 8.58 14.56 16.67
CA SER A 25 7.36 13.75 16.80
C SER A 25 7.38 12.52 15.89
N LEU A 26 8.01 12.58 14.71
CA LEU A 26 8.16 11.42 13.84
C LEU A 26 9.07 10.37 14.47
N VAL A 27 10.22 10.78 15.02
CA VAL A 27 11.15 9.88 15.73
C VAL A 27 10.45 9.20 16.91
N ASP A 28 9.72 9.98 17.71
CA ASP A 28 9.00 9.46 18.88
C ASP A 28 7.94 8.40 18.50
N ARG A 29 7.14 8.69 17.46
CA ARG A 29 6.14 7.75 16.95
C ARG A 29 6.75 6.50 16.34
N SER A 30 7.85 6.64 15.60
CA SER A 30 8.59 5.49 15.06
C SER A 30 9.13 4.60 16.18
N ASN A 31 9.69 5.18 17.25
CA ASN A 31 10.16 4.43 18.42
C ASN A 31 8.99 3.73 19.13
N THR A 32 7.84 4.38 19.24
CA THR A 32 6.62 3.77 19.83
C THR A 32 6.20 2.53 19.05
N ILE A 33 6.19 2.59 17.71
CA ILE A 33 5.87 1.43 16.87
C ILE A 33 6.92 0.32 17.07
N VAL A 34 8.21 0.65 17.02
CA VAL A 34 9.28 -0.34 17.21
C VAL A 34 9.17 -1.05 18.56
N GLU A 35 8.85 -0.32 19.63
CA GLU A 35 8.69 -0.91 20.95
C GLU A 35 7.44 -1.80 21.02
N ALA A 36 6.32 -1.37 20.44
CA ALA A 36 5.09 -2.16 20.40
C ALA A 36 5.29 -3.51 19.69
N TRP A 37 6.09 -3.54 18.62
CA TRP A 37 6.39 -4.75 17.85
C TRP A 37 7.34 -5.73 18.55
N ARG A 38 7.92 -5.38 19.71
CA ARG A 38 8.73 -6.32 20.52
C ARG A 38 7.91 -7.43 21.15
N ILE A 39 6.62 -7.20 21.32
CA ILE A 39 5.66 -8.18 21.79
C ILE A 39 4.81 -8.57 20.58
N ASN A 40 4.79 -9.84 20.22
CA ASN A 40 3.94 -10.32 19.13
C ASN A 40 2.46 -10.13 19.54
N PRO A 41 1.70 -9.20 18.91
CA PRO A 41 0.33 -8.93 19.31
C PRO A 41 -0.63 -10.07 18.94
N TRP A 42 -0.20 -11.00 18.10
CA TRP A 42 -1.01 -12.12 17.59
C TRP A 42 -0.71 -13.45 18.28
N SER A 43 0.15 -13.48 19.31
CA SER A 43 0.58 -14.74 19.96
C SER A 43 -0.55 -15.54 20.62
N GLU A 44 -1.67 -14.89 20.93
CA GLU A 44 -2.84 -15.52 21.55
C GLU A 44 -3.89 -16.00 20.53
N LEU A 45 -3.72 -15.69 19.25
CA LEU A 45 -4.65 -16.11 18.21
C LEU A 45 -4.50 -17.61 17.91
N ASP A 46 -5.63 -18.30 17.76
CA ASP A 46 -5.63 -19.63 17.14
C ASP A 46 -5.34 -19.53 15.63
N THR A 47 -5.10 -20.67 14.99
CA THR A 47 -4.77 -20.73 13.55
C THR A 47 -5.82 -20.04 12.67
N LYS A 48 -7.10 -20.23 12.96
CA LYS A 48 -8.17 -19.65 12.13
C LYS A 48 -8.23 -18.13 12.29
N ALA A 49 -8.12 -17.65 13.53
CA ALA A 49 -8.07 -16.22 13.83
C ALA A 49 -6.81 -15.57 13.23
N TRP A 50 -5.67 -16.25 13.29
CA TRP A 50 -4.44 -15.80 12.65
C TRP A 50 -4.57 -15.69 11.13
N HIS A 51 -5.14 -16.69 10.45
CA HIS A 51 -5.35 -16.63 8.99
C HIS A 51 -6.26 -15.46 8.59
N ALA A 52 -7.34 -15.24 9.35
CA ALA A 52 -8.24 -14.11 9.11
C ALA A 52 -7.53 -12.76 9.30
N GLU A 53 -6.72 -12.64 10.35
CA GLU A 53 -5.96 -11.42 10.67
C GLU A 53 -4.86 -11.15 9.63
N TYR A 54 -4.13 -12.18 9.18
CA TYR A 54 -3.12 -12.06 8.14
C TYR A 54 -3.74 -11.55 6.84
N LEU A 55 -4.84 -12.18 6.41
CA LEU A 55 -5.57 -11.74 5.22
C LEU A 55 -6.08 -10.31 5.38
N ALA A 56 -6.62 -9.94 6.54
CA ALA A 56 -7.08 -8.58 6.82
C ALA A 56 -5.93 -7.57 6.71
N MET A 57 -4.74 -7.87 7.24
CA MET A 57 -3.56 -7.01 7.16
C MET A 57 -3.14 -6.73 5.70
N LEU A 58 -3.05 -7.78 4.89
CA LEU A 58 -2.73 -7.65 3.46
C LEU A 58 -3.84 -6.88 2.70
N SER A 59 -5.10 -7.23 2.95
CA SER A 59 -6.27 -6.61 2.31
C SER A 59 -6.36 -5.11 2.63
N ASN A 60 -6.14 -4.74 3.89
CA ASN A 60 -6.16 -3.35 4.34
C ASN A 60 -5.05 -2.54 3.67
N GLN A 61 -3.82 -3.05 3.68
CA GLN A 61 -2.69 -2.36 3.06
C GLN A 61 -2.89 -2.18 1.55
N LEU A 62 -3.49 -3.17 0.88
CA LEU A 62 -3.83 -3.08 -0.53
C LEU A 62 -4.92 -2.03 -0.78
N ASP A 63 -5.98 -1.99 0.01
CA ASP A 63 -7.04 -0.98 -0.09
C ASP A 63 -6.51 0.44 0.10
N TYR A 64 -5.64 0.66 1.09
CA TYR A 64 -4.98 1.95 1.28
C TYR A 64 -4.08 2.31 0.10
N SER A 65 -3.30 1.35 -0.42
CA SER A 65 -2.44 1.54 -1.59
C SER A 65 -3.26 1.91 -2.84
N MET A 66 -4.38 1.24 -3.07
CA MET A 66 -5.30 1.53 -4.18
C MET A 66 -5.95 2.91 -4.06
N LYS A 67 -6.30 3.35 -2.84
CA LYS A 67 -6.81 4.71 -2.58
C LYS A 67 -5.80 5.80 -3.00
N LYS A 68 -4.49 5.51 -2.95
CA LYS A 68 -3.44 6.45 -3.42
C LYS A 68 -3.44 6.64 -4.93
N LEU A 69 -4.00 5.70 -5.71
CA LEU A 69 -4.21 5.83 -7.17
C LEU A 69 -5.63 6.29 -7.53
N SER A 70 -6.65 5.74 -6.87
CA SER A 70 -8.05 6.00 -7.25
C SER A 70 -8.46 7.45 -6.98
N ARG A 71 -7.99 8.06 -5.88
CA ARG A 71 -8.33 9.46 -5.56
C ARG A 71 -7.78 10.43 -6.62
N PRO A 72 -6.51 10.33 -7.08
CA PRO A 72 -6.01 11.15 -8.19
C PRO A 72 -6.58 10.79 -9.56
N LEU A 73 -6.85 9.51 -9.84
CA LEU A 73 -7.51 9.08 -11.09
C LEU A 73 -8.92 9.67 -11.22
N ALA A 74 -9.62 9.80 -10.08
CA ALA A 74 -10.94 10.41 -9.95
C ALA A 74 -11.95 9.85 -10.99
N LYS A 75 -12.79 10.70 -11.57
CA LYS A 75 -13.72 10.28 -12.63
C LYS A 75 -12.94 10.04 -13.92
N ILE A 76 -13.36 9.05 -14.70
CA ILE A 76 -12.73 8.71 -15.98
C ILE A 76 -12.61 9.95 -16.87
N GLY A 77 -11.38 10.24 -17.31
CA GLY A 77 -11.07 11.40 -18.15
C GLY A 77 -11.08 12.75 -17.44
N SER A 78 -11.16 12.78 -16.10
CA SER A 78 -11.11 14.00 -15.29
C SER A 78 -10.21 13.79 -14.05
N PRO A 79 -8.91 13.54 -14.26
CA PRO A 79 -7.97 13.32 -13.16
C PRO A 79 -7.86 14.56 -12.26
N ARG A 80 -7.47 14.31 -11.01
CA ARG A 80 -7.20 15.33 -9.99
C ARG A 80 -5.76 15.16 -9.49
N PRO A 81 -4.74 15.57 -10.27
CA PRO A 81 -3.33 15.30 -9.94
C PRO A 81 -2.90 15.76 -8.54
N TYR A 82 -3.42 16.89 -8.06
CA TYR A 82 -3.13 17.44 -6.73
C TYR A 82 -3.60 16.57 -5.55
N PHE A 83 -4.42 15.54 -5.80
CA PHE A 83 -4.80 14.57 -4.78
C PHE A 83 -3.75 13.46 -4.59
N SER A 84 -2.69 13.45 -5.40
CA SER A 84 -1.61 12.47 -5.28
C SER A 84 -0.85 12.70 -3.97
N GLU A 85 -0.71 11.65 -3.17
CA GLU A 85 0.18 11.67 -2.01
C GLU A 85 1.60 12.04 -2.46
N SER A 86 2.34 12.82 -1.67
CA SER A 86 3.73 13.19 -2.01
C SER A 86 3.90 13.91 -3.36
N TRP A 87 2.85 14.58 -3.88
CA TRP A 87 2.95 15.32 -5.14
C TRP A 87 4.02 16.42 -5.10
N ARG A 88 4.22 17.08 -3.95
CA ARG A 88 5.21 18.15 -3.80
C ARG A 88 6.64 17.67 -3.98
N SER A 89 6.93 16.42 -3.62
CA SER A 89 8.27 15.81 -3.77
C SER A 89 8.39 14.97 -5.04
N ASN A 90 7.34 14.89 -5.87
CA ASN A 90 7.30 14.06 -7.07
C ASN A 90 7.64 12.58 -6.82
N SER A 91 7.34 12.05 -5.63
CA SER A 91 7.75 10.69 -5.22
C SER A 91 6.59 9.72 -5.04
N SER A 92 5.40 10.07 -5.53
CA SER A 92 4.17 9.35 -5.23
C SER A 92 4.15 7.90 -5.77
N LEU A 93 4.61 7.69 -7.01
CA LEU A 93 4.66 6.37 -7.64
C LEU A 93 5.80 5.53 -7.10
N SER A 94 6.93 6.17 -6.76
CA SER A 94 8.03 5.49 -6.06
C SER A 94 7.58 4.97 -4.70
N ASN A 95 6.94 5.82 -3.88
CA ASN A 95 6.41 5.41 -2.58
C ASN A 95 5.36 4.30 -2.69
N LEU A 96 4.52 4.35 -3.73
CA LEU A 96 3.53 3.32 -3.96
C LEU A 96 4.15 2.00 -4.42
N LYS A 97 5.20 2.03 -5.24
CA LYS A 97 5.98 0.84 -5.61
C LYS A 97 6.55 0.15 -4.37
N GLU A 98 7.13 0.91 -3.44
CA GLU A 98 7.65 0.36 -2.17
C GLU A 98 6.55 -0.29 -1.33
N ASN A 99 5.32 0.26 -1.32
CA ASN A 99 4.20 -0.39 -0.64
C ASN A 99 3.86 -1.76 -1.28
N ILE A 100 3.93 -1.87 -2.61
CA ILE A 100 3.66 -3.13 -3.32
C ILE A 100 4.77 -4.16 -3.05
N ILE A 101 6.04 -3.74 -3.06
CA ILE A 101 7.18 -4.59 -2.70
C ILE A 101 7.05 -5.10 -1.26
N ALA A 102 6.67 -4.21 -0.32
CA ALA A 102 6.46 -4.59 1.08
C ALA A 102 5.29 -5.58 1.22
N MET A 103 4.19 -5.39 0.48
CA MET A 103 3.07 -6.34 0.46
C MET A 103 3.47 -7.69 -0.10
N GLN A 104 4.24 -7.75 -1.20
CA GLN A 104 4.75 -9.02 -1.73
C GLN A 104 5.68 -9.71 -0.72
N SER A 105 6.56 -8.94 -0.08
CA SER A 105 7.46 -9.47 0.95
C SER A 105 6.68 -10.03 2.14
N LEU A 106 5.59 -9.37 2.55
CA LEU A 106 4.70 -9.85 3.59
C LEU A 106 3.86 -11.06 3.14
N TYR A 107 3.44 -11.12 1.88
CA TYR A 107 2.72 -12.26 1.33
C TYR A 107 3.57 -13.53 1.34
N LEU A 108 4.86 -13.41 1.02
CA LEU A 108 5.81 -14.52 1.03
C LEU A 108 6.36 -14.82 2.43
N ALA A 109 6.64 -13.78 3.22
CA ALA A 109 7.25 -13.81 4.56
C ALA A 109 8.33 -14.89 4.73
N GLN A 110 9.29 -14.95 3.81
CA GLN A 110 10.41 -15.91 3.83
C GLN A 110 9.97 -17.39 3.89
N GLY A 111 8.81 -17.71 3.32
CA GLY A 111 8.25 -19.07 3.29
C GLY A 111 7.28 -19.36 4.45
N GLU A 112 6.96 -18.38 5.27
CA GLU A 112 6.01 -18.51 6.39
C GLU A 112 4.76 -17.62 6.21
N GLY A 113 4.56 -17.08 4.99
CA GLY A 113 3.50 -16.13 4.69
C GLY A 113 2.20 -16.76 4.22
N LEU A 114 1.30 -15.91 3.72
CA LEU A 114 0.02 -16.34 3.15
C LEU A 114 0.22 -17.28 1.94
N ASP A 115 1.32 -17.15 1.19
CA ASP A 115 1.71 -18.11 0.16
C ASP A 115 1.78 -19.54 0.71
N ASP A 116 2.52 -19.76 1.80
CA ASP A 116 2.71 -21.08 2.41
C ASP A 116 1.39 -21.60 3.01
N ILE A 117 0.62 -20.73 3.66
CA ILE A 117 -0.71 -21.07 4.20
C ILE A 117 -1.63 -21.60 3.09
N LEU A 118 -1.69 -20.93 1.94
CA LEU A 118 -2.50 -21.36 0.80
C LEU A 118 -2.02 -22.70 0.24
N ARG A 119 -0.71 -22.90 0.14
CA ARG A 119 -0.13 -24.18 -0.33
C ARG A 119 -0.45 -25.33 0.62
N ALA A 120 -0.38 -25.10 1.93
CA ALA A 120 -0.72 -26.10 2.95
C ALA A 120 -2.20 -26.54 2.87
N GLU A 121 -3.09 -25.63 2.48
CA GLU A 121 -4.52 -25.90 2.25
C GLU A 121 -4.82 -26.48 0.85
N GLY A 122 -3.79 -26.79 0.06
CA GLY A 122 -3.93 -27.40 -1.27
C GLY A 122 -4.20 -26.42 -2.41
N GLU A 123 -4.06 -25.11 -2.17
CA GLU A 123 -4.37 -24.02 -3.11
C GLU A 123 -3.11 -23.44 -3.76
N ALA A 124 -2.15 -24.30 -4.12
CA ALA A 124 -0.88 -23.89 -4.72
C ALA A 124 -1.05 -23.04 -6.00
N ALA A 125 -2.07 -23.34 -6.82
CA ALA A 125 -2.34 -22.56 -8.03
C ALA A 125 -2.78 -21.13 -7.72
N LEU A 126 -3.57 -20.92 -6.66
CA LEU A 126 -3.93 -19.58 -6.21
C LEU A 126 -2.71 -18.84 -5.65
N ALA A 127 -1.86 -19.55 -4.91
CA ALA A 127 -0.62 -18.99 -4.40
C ALA A 127 0.28 -18.47 -5.54
N ASP A 128 0.50 -19.30 -6.57
CA ASP A 128 1.26 -18.93 -7.76
C ASP A 128 0.63 -17.74 -8.52
N ASN A 129 -0.71 -17.70 -8.65
CA ASN A 129 -1.39 -16.60 -9.31
C ASN A 129 -1.20 -15.25 -8.57
N ILE A 130 -1.20 -15.26 -7.24
CA ILE A 130 -0.95 -14.04 -6.45
C ILE A 130 0.49 -13.57 -6.64
N VAL A 131 1.47 -14.49 -6.60
CA VAL A 131 2.89 -14.17 -6.88
C VAL A 131 3.04 -13.53 -8.26
N HIS A 132 2.51 -14.18 -9.30
CA HIS A 132 2.56 -13.64 -10.66
C HIS A 132 1.89 -12.28 -10.77
N GLN A 133 0.75 -12.06 -10.09
CA GLN A 133 0.07 -10.77 -10.12
C GLN A 133 0.91 -9.65 -9.47
N PHE A 134 1.66 -9.94 -8.40
CA PHE A 134 2.63 -9.00 -7.83
C PHE A 134 3.77 -8.72 -8.82
N GLU A 135 4.37 -9.75 -9.39
CA GLU A 135 5.49 -9.65 -10.35
C GLU A 135 5.08 -8.84 -11.58
N ASP A 136 3.95 -9.18 -12.21
CA ASP A 136 3.38 -8.48 -13.36
C ASP A 136 3.09 -7.00 -13.06
N THR A 137 2.71 -6.68 -11.82
CA THR A 137 2.47 -5.30 -11.38
C THR A 137 3.79 -4.55 -11.24
N LEU A 138 4.79 -5.16 -10.61
CA LEU A 138 6.09 -4.54 -10.36
C LEU A 138 6.94 -4.40 -11.64
N GLU A 139 6.89 -5.39 -12.54
CA GLU A 139 7.61 -5.37 -13.82
C GLU A 139 7.08 -4.27 -14.73
N THR A 140 5.76 -4.08 -14.76
CA THR A 140 5.13 -3.05 -15.60
C THR A 140 4.97 -1.70 -14.88
N TRP A 141 5.48 -1.58 -13.66
CA TRP A 141 5.36 -0.34 -12.89
C TRP A 141 6.09 0.80 -13.63
N PRO A 142 5.47 1.98 -13.76
CA PRO A 142 6.08 3.07 -14.50
C PRO A 142 7.42 3.53 -13.92
N GLU A 143 8.33 3.94 -14.79
CA GLU A 143 9.61 4.56 -14.42
C GLU A 143 9.43 5.97 -13.83
N GLU A 144 8.36 6.67 -14.23
CA GLU A 144 7.99 7.96 -13.67
C GLU A 144 7.72 7.84 -12.16
N SER A 145 8.33 8.76 -11.40
CA SER A 145 8.23 8.85 -9.95
C SER A 145 6.97 9.58 -9.46
N SER A 146 6.40 10.46 -10.29
CA SER A 146 5.30 11.34 -9.95
C SER A 146 4.00 11.00 -10.68
N LEU A 147 2.99 10.58 -9.92
CA LEU A 147 1.61 10.43 -10.38
C LEU A 147 1.03 11.79 -10.75
N PHE A 148 1.45 12.86 -10.08
CA PHE A 148 1.01 14.21 -10.42
C PHE A 148 1.39 14.57 -11.85
N GLU A 149 2.65 14.34 -12.24
CA GLU A 149 3.14 14.60 -13.60
C GLU A 149 2.54 13.60 -14.61
N MET A 150 2.47 12.32 -14.24
CA MET A 150 1.88 11.28 -15.09
C MET A 150 0.45 11.62 -15.51
N LEU A 151 -0.37 12.14 -14.60
CA LEU A 151 -1.76 12.46 -14.86
C LEU A 151 -1.97 13.73 -15.70
N GLN A 152 -0.91 14.47 -16.06
CA GLN A 152 -1.00 15.63 -16.96
C GLN A 152 -1.25 15.24 -18.43
N THR A 153 -1.03 13.97 -18.78
CA THR A 153 -1.16 13.48 -20.16
C THR A 153 -2.20 12.37 -20.27
N LYS A 154 -2.78 12.21 -21.47
CA LYS A 154 -3.72 11.10 -21.75
C LYS A 154 -3.04 9.74 -21.65
N GLU A 155 -1.78 9.65 -22.08
CA GLU A 155 -1.01 8.41 -22.03
C GLU A 155 -0.68 8.03 -20.59
N GLY A 156 -0.15 8.96 -19.80
CA GLY A 156 0.12 8.71 -18.39
C GLY A 156 -1.14 8.38 -17.59
N TYR A 157 -2.29 9.01 -17.89
CA TYR A 157 -3.58 8.60 -17.33
C TYR A 157 -3.92 7.12 -17.63
N ARG A 158 -3.71 6.67 -18.87
CA ARG A 158 -3.95 5.27 -19.26
C ARG A 158 -3.01 4.32 -18.55
N THR A 159 -1.74 4.70 -18.39
CA THR A 159 -0.75 3.91 -17.63
C THR A 159 -1.16 3.79 -16.16
N ALA A 160 -1.52 4.90 -15.50
CA ALA A 160 -1.98 4.88 -14.12
C ALA A 160 -3.24 4.03 -13.92
N LEU A 161 -4.19 4.11 -14.87
CA LEU A 161 -5.40 3.29 -14.86
C LEU A 161 -5.08 1.79 -15.06
N ALA A 162 -4.13 1.45 -15.91
CA ALA A 162 -3.69 0.07 -16.10
C ALA A 162 -3.07 -0.50 -14.81
N GLN A 163 -2.25 0.28 -14.10
CA GLN A 163 -1.72 -0.13 -12.80
C GLN A 163 -2.81 -0.28 -11.74
N PHE A 164 -3.79 0.63 -11.72
CA PHE A 164 -4.94 0.50 -10.83
C PHE A 164 -5.73 -0.80 -11.08
N ASN A 165 -5.97 -1.18 -12.34
CA ASN A 165 -6.66 -2.42 -12.68
C ASN A 165 -5.87 -3.67 -12.26
N LYS A 166 -4.53 -3.63 -12.34
CA LYS A 166 -3.68 -4.73 -11.83
C LYS A 166 -3.81 -4.89 -10.31
N LEU A 167 -3.92 -3.79 -9.58
CA LEU A 167 -4.17 -3.85 -8.13
C LEU A 167 -5.59 -4.32 -7.80
N GLU A 168 -6.59 -3.98 -8.60
CA GLU A 168 -7.95 -4.57 -8.48
C GLU A 168 -7.93 -6.09 -8.66
N GLN A 169 -7.16 -6.60 -9.64
CA GLN A 169 -6.99 -8.04 -9.82
C GLN A 169 -6.30 -8.68 -8.60
N LEU A 170 -5.24 -8.06 -8.09
CA LEU A 170 -4.58 -8.54 -6.88
C LEU A 170 -5.55 -8.56 -5.68
N LYS A 171 -6.39 -7.53 -5.55
CA LYS A 171 -7.40 -7.44 -4.50
C LYS A 171 -8.43 -8.55 -4.63
N TYR A 172 -8.87 -8.87 -5.84
CA TYR A 172 -9.79 -9.98 -6.06
C TYR A 172 -9.17 -11.32 -5.60
N LEU A 173 -7.93 -11.60 -5.98
CA LEU A 173 -7.25 -12.85 -5.59
C LEU A 173 -7.08 -12.96 -4.06
N ILE A 174 -6.70 -11.87 -3.39
CA ILE A 174 -6.47 -11.88 -1.93
C ILE A 174 -7.79 -11.83 -1.16
N ASN A 175 -8.66 -10.86 -1.44
CA ASN A 175 -9.83 -10.61 -0.60
C ASN A 175 -10.95 -11.62 -0.87
N GLU A 176 -11.14 -12.03 -2.12
CA GLU A 176 -12.25 -12.90 -2.48
C GLU A 176 -11.80 -14.36 -2.55
N GLU A 177 -10.83 -14.68 -3.43
CA GLU A 177 -10.46 -16.07 -3.65
C GLU A 177 -9.79 -16.69 -2.41
N ALA A 178 -8.74 -16.06 -1.87
CA ALA A 178 -8.02 -16.62 -0.72
C ALA A 178 -8.91 -16.71 0.52
N SER A 179 -9.77 -15.70 0.79
CA SER A 179 -10.72 -15.75 1.90
C SER A 179 -11.69 -16.92 1.81
N ILE A 180 -12.27 -17.15 0.62
CA ILE A 180 -13.18 -18.27 0.37
C ILE A 180 -12.46 -19.60 0.61
N LYS A 181 -11.24 -19.75 0.07
CA LYS A 181 -10.47 -20.99 0.18
C LYS A 181 -10.05 -21.30 1.61
N LEU A 182 -9.65 -20.28 2.36
CA LEU A 182 -9.26 -20.43 3.77
C LEU A 182 -10.48 -20.51 4.72
N GLY A 183 -11.71 -20.37 4.20
CA GLY A 183 -12.93 -20.44 5.01
C GLY A 183 -13.01 -19.33 6.06
N VAL A 184 -12.42 -18.17 5.75
CA VAL A 184 -12.38 -16.99 6.63
C VAL A 184 -13.23 -15.87 6.06
N VAL A 185 -13.80 -15.07 6.95
CA VAL A 185 -14.57 -13.87 6.59
C VAL A 185 -13.72 -12.67 6.97
N ILE A 186 -13.31 -11.87 5.98
CA ILE A 186 -12.69 -10.58 6.25
C ILE A 186 -13.77 -9.69 6.89
N GLY A 187 -13.51 -9.20 8.10
CA GLY A 187 -14.45 -8.34 8.81
C GLY A 187 -14.77 -7.08 7.99
N PHE A 188 -16.06 -6.71 7.93
CA PHE A 188 -16.59 -5.57 7.16
C PHE A 188 -15.96 -4.20 7.53
N ASN A 189 -15.30 -4.09 8.69
CA ASN A 189 -14.87 -2.82 9.28
C ASN A 189 -13.37 -2.53 9.17
N ALA A 190 -12.63 -3.25 8.33
CA ALA A 190 -11.18 -3.10 8.29
C ALA A 190 -10.70 -1.77 7.64
N THR A 191 -11.59 -1.01 6.99
CA THR A 191 -11.28 0.29 6.37
C THR A 191 -12.20 1.45 6.77
N ASP A 192 -13.19 1.22 7.62
CA ASP A 192 -14.02 2.27 8.23
C ASP A 192 -13.38 2.59 9.58
N GLY A 193 -12.49 3.58 9.58
CA GLY A 193 -11.72 3.93 10.77
C GLY A 193 -12.65 4.35 11.92
N ASP A 194 -12.64 3.58 12.99
CA ASP A 194 -12.72 4.16 14.34
C ASP A 194 -11.37 4.76 14.76
#